data_AF-A0A2C9LAL9-F1
#
_entry.id   AF-A0A2C9LAL9-F1
#
_cell.length_a   1.000
_cell.length_b   1.000
_cell.length_c   1.000
_cell.angle_alpha   90.00
_cell.angle_beta   90.00
_cell.angle_gamma   90.00
#
_symmetry.space_group_name_H-M   'P 1'
#
loop_
_entity.id
_entity.type
_entity.pdbx_description
1 polymer ?
#
loop_
_entity_poly.entity_id
_entity_poly.type
_entity_poly.pdbx_seq_one_letter_code
_entity_poly.pdbx_strand_id
1 'polypeptide(L)'
;MSYTSRFLDRLSSYSRTGNLVVAMQDPSNQFRQAGKGDNTSEPLRKVEDVHFSQAFELYAGKMKVLTPAEFQNSKAAFIAKITLVAGETLNIEDLTRYGGFVGHHVPEDNGFSAKSVLCMPIHNSDRTIIGVTQLINKVNGQPFDENDEHIIEVSDKEFFFSLLYPFSIIHCLYNSLSPNITS
;
A
#
# COMPACT_ATOMS: atom_id res chain seq x y z
N MET A 1 20.18 -17.44 -6.36
CA MET A 1 19.58 -16.11 -6.61
C MET A 1 18.70 -15.79 -5.43
N SER A 2 19.00 -14.71 -4.70
CA SER A 2 18.29 -14.34 -3.46
C SER A 2 16.82 -14.04 -3.73
N TYR A 3 15.91 -14.39 -2.81
CA TYR A 3 14.48 -14.06 -2.87
C TYR A 3 14.24 -12.56 -3.10
N THR A 4 15.16 -11.72 -2.62
CA THR A 4 15.16 -10.28 -2.87
C THR A 4 15.27 -9.91 -4.36
N SER A 5 15.92 -10.71 -5.21
CA SER A 5 16.03 -10.39 -6.64
C SER A 5 14.70 -10.58 -7.36
N ARG A 6 14.00 -11.70 -7.12
CA ARG A 6 12.69 -11.95 -7.74
C ARG A 6 11.63 -10.96 -7.27
N PHE A 7 11.70 -10.55 -6.00
CA PHE A 7 10.87 -9.50 -5.43
C PHE A 7 11.11 -8.16 -6.13
N LEU A 8 12.37 -7.72 -6.23
CA LEU A 8 12.73 -6.48 -6.91
C LEU A 8 12.42 -6.52 -8.41
N ASP A 9 12.58 -7.67 -9.08
CA ASP A 9 12.25 -7.83 -10.49
C ASP A 9 10.75 -7.63 -10.76
N ARG A 10 9.88 -8.20 -9.91
CA ARG A 10 8.42 -7.98 -9.99
C ARG A 10 8.06 -6.54 -9.69
N LEU A 11 8.61 -5.98 -8.62
CA LEU A 11 8.41 -4.58 -8.27
C LEU A 11 8.89 -3.62 -9.38
N SER A 12 9.98 -3.97 -10.07
CA SER A 12 10.47 -3.22 -11.22
C SER A 12 9.50 -3.25 -12.39
N SER A 13 8.73 -4.34 -12.55
CA SER A 13 7.72 -4.45 -13.61
C SER A 13 6.54 -3.52 -13.36
N TYR A 14 6.13 -3.30 -12.10
CA TYR A 14 5.10 -2.32 -11.73
C TYR A 14 5.59 -0.89 -11.95
N SER A 15 6.87 -0.65 -11.69
CA SER A 15 7.48 0.64 -12.01
C SER A 15 7.51 0.95 -13.52
N ARG A 16 7.30 -0.04 -14.40
CA ARG A 16 7.19 0.19 -15.85
C ARG A 16 5.79 0.61 -16.28
N THR A 17 4.77 0.42 -15.44
CA THR A 17 3.40 0.86 -15.73
C THR A 17 3.12 2.25 -15.16
N GLY A 18 3.87 2.68 -14.14
CA GLY A 18 3.83 4.03 -13.57
C GLY A 18 4.76 4.16 -12.37
N ASN A 19 4.60 5.22 -11.58
CA ASN A 19 5.29 5.34 -10.29
C ASN A 19 4.53 4.52 -9.25
N LEU A 20 5.15 3.49 -8.69
CA LEU A 20 4.53 2.67 -7.65
C LEU A 20 4.88 3.24 -6.28
N VAL A 21 3.89 3.51 -5.45
CA VAL A 21 4.06 3.86 -4.04
C VAL A 21 3.40 2.79 -3.18
N VAL A 22 4.10 2.35 -2.13
CA VAL A 22 3.57 1.38 -1.16
C VAL A 22 3.66 2.02 0.22
N ALA A 23 2.54 2.06 0.94
CA ALA A 23 2.46 2.61 2.29
C ALA A 23 1.92 1.58 3.27
N MET A 24 2.66 1.30 4.34
CA MET A 24 2.36 0.26 5.31
C MET A 24 1.93 0.87 6.65
N GLN A 25 0.91 0.27 7.26
CA GLN A 25 0.48 0.63 8.61
C GLN A 25 1.52 0.19 9.65
N ASP A 26 1.51 0.80 10.83
CA ASP A 26 2.21 0.25 11.99
C ASP A 26 1.52 -1.06 12.43
N PRO A 27 2.23 -2.22 12.48
CA PRO A 27 1.65 -3.46 12.99
C PRO A 27 1.07 -3.34 14.41
N SER A 28 1.61 -2.43 15.24
CA SER A 28 1.17 -2.20 16.61
C SER A 28 -0.01 -1.22 16.69
N ASN A 29 -0.32 -0.49 15.61
CA ASN A 29 -1.39 0.50 15.54
C ASN A 29 -2.10 0.47 14.17
N GLN A 30 -2.60 -0.70 13.78
CA GLN A 30 -3.34 -0.86 12.54
C GLN A 30 -4.76 -0.29 12.69
N PHE A 31 -5.16 0.54 11.74
CA PHE A 31 -6.55 0.86 11.53
C PHE A 31 -7.30 -0.41 11.14
N ARG A 32 -8.34 -0.72 11.90
CA ARG A 32 -9.27 -1.81 11.62
C ARG A 32 -10.57 -1.21 11.11
N GLN A 33 -11.00 -1.68 9.96
CA GLN A 33 -12.32 -1.34 9.43
C GLN A 33 -13.40 -1.96 10.34
N ALA A 34 -14.47 -1.21 10.61
CA ALA A 34 -15.61 -1.76 11.32
C ALA A 34 -16.18 -2.94 10.50
N GLY A 35 -16.28 -4.12 11.12
CA GLY A 35 -16.81 -5.30 10.45
C GLY A 35 -18.25 -5.04 9.98
N LYS A 36 -18.59 -5.49 8.77
CA LYS A 36 -19.93 -5.33 8.14
C LYS A 36 -21.07 -6.08 8.87
N GLY A 37 -20.91 -6.40 10.15
CA GLY A 37 -21.87 -7.16 10.97
C GLY A 37 -21.68 -7.01 12.48
N ASP A 38 -20.91 -6.04 12.96
CA ASP A 38 -20.81 -5.76 14.39
C ASP A 38 -21.76 -4.61 14.76
N ASN A 39 -22.80 -4.90 15.54
CA ASN A 39 -23.76 -3.91 16.04
C ASN A 39 -23.16 -3.05 17.17
N THR A 40 -21.87 -3.19 17.44
CA THR A 40 -21.15 -2.35 18.38
C THR A 40 -20.83 -1.03 17.69
N SER A 41 -21.36 0.06 18.23
CA SER A 41 -21.08 1.44 17.83
C SER A 41 -19.62 1.82 18.17
N GLU A 42 -18.65 1.13 17.60
CA GLU A 42 -17.28 1.62 17.53
C GLU A 42 -17.32 2.94 16.74
N PRO A 43 -16.76 4.03 17.27
CA PRO A 43 -16.77 5.30 16.56
C PRO A 43 -16.11 5.09 15.19
N LEU A 44 -16.79 5.56 14.12
CA LEU A 44 -16.23 5.61 12.77
C LEU A 44 -14.87 6.30 12.84
N ARG A 45 -13.80 5.51 12.80
CA ARG A 45 -12.44 6.02 12.84
C ARG A 45 -12.22 6.88 11.61
N LYS A 46 -11.73 8.10 11.82
CA LYS A 46 -11.66 9.10 10.77
C LYS A 46 -10.40 8.91 9.94
N VAL A 47 -10.36 9.54 8.76
CA VAL A 47 -9.19 9.53 7.85
C VAL A 47 -7.94 10.04 8.58
N GLU A 48 -8.11 11.00 9.50
CA GLU A 48 -7.02 11.61 10.26
C GLU A 48 -6.35 10.63 11.24
N ASP A 49 -7.06 9.60 11.68
CA ASP A 49 -6.54 8.59 12.62
C ASP A 49 -5.61 7.58 11.92
N VAL A 50 -5.59 7.56 10.59
CA VAL A 50 -4.75 6.63 9.82
C VAL A 50 -3.30 7.13 9.79
N HIS A 51 -2.40 6.26 10.27
CA HIS A 51 -0.97 6.50 10.32
C HIS A 51 -0.21 5.38 9.58
N PHE A 52 0.54 5.77 8.56
CA PHE A 52 1.49 4.88 7.88
C PHE A 52 2.86 5.01 8.55
N SER A 53 3.43 3.87 8.96
CA SER A 53 4.73 3.79 9.62
C SER A 53 5.88 3.87 8.61
N GLN A 54 5.65 3.36 7.39
CA GLN A 54 6.63 3.29 6.33
C GLN A 54 5.95 3.54 4.97
N ALA A 55 6.67 4.22 4.08
CA ALA A 55 6.29 4.35 2.69
C ALA A 55 7.52 4.23 1.79
N PHE A 56 7.33 3.65 0.61
CA PHE A 56 8.37 3.41 -0.37
C PHE A 56 7.86 3.81 -1.75
N GLU A 57 8.69 4.49 -2.51
CA GLU A 57 8.45 4.80 -3.91
C GLU A 57 9.35 3.93 -4.78
N LEU A 58 8.79 3.38 -5.85
CA LEU A 58 9.52 2.70 -6.90
C LEU A 58 9.37 3.44 -8.22
N TYR A 59 10.50 3.83 -8.77
CA TYR A 59 10.61 4.55 -10.02
C TYR A 59 11.80 4.06 -10.85
N ALA A 60 11.56 3.75 -12.12
CA ALA A 60 12.54 3.19 -13.06
C ALA A 60 13.35 2.02 -12.47
N GLY A 61 12.70 1.14 -11.70
CA GLY A 61 13.35 -0.02 -11.05
C GLY A 61 14.26 0.35 -9.86
N LYS A 62 14.28 1.61 -9.42
CA LYS A 62 14.92 2.06 -8.19
C LYS A 62 13.88 2.17 -7.08
N MET A 63 14.26 1.79 -5.87
CA MET A 63 13.44 1.95 -4.67
C MET A 63 13.97 3.10 -3.82
N LYS A 64 13.09 3.99 -3.39
CA LYS A 64 13.36 5.06 -2.44
C LYS A 64 12.46 4.87 -1.22
N VAL A 65 13.05 4.78 -0.04
CA VAL A 65 12.28 4.89 1.22
C VAL A 65 11.88 6.35 1.39
N LEU A 66 10.59 6.62 1.57
CA LEU A 66 10.09 7.96 1.85
C LEU A 66 10.15 8.22 3.35
N THR A 67 10.69 9.36 3.74
CA THR A 67 10.61 9.82 5.13
C THR A 67 9.16 10.10 5.50
N PRO A 68 8.79 10.01 6.80
CA PRO A 68 7.44 10.34 7.24
C PRO A 68 7.00 11.75 6.80
N ALA A 69 7.90 12.73 6.85
CA ALA A 69 7.62 14.10 6.43
C ALA A 69 7.36 14.23 4.92
N GLU A 70 8.09 13.48 4.07
CA GLU A 70 7.89 13.46 2.62
C GLU A 70 6.54 12.84 2.24
N PHE A 71 6.13 11.75 2.91
CA PHE A 71 4.91 11.05 2.56
C PHE A 71 3.67 11.68 3.21
N GLN A 72 3.66 11.86 4.54
CA GLN A 72 2.45 12.23 5.31
C GLN A 72 1.83 13.56 4.85
N ASN A 73 2.65 14.49 4.35
CA ASN A 73 2.22 15.78 3.87
C ASN A 73 2.00 15.80 2.35
N SER A 74 1.53 14.70 1.74
CA SER A 74 1.27 14.64 0.30
C SER A 74 -0.17 14.26 -0.02
N LYS A 75 -0.64 14.66 -1.22
CA LYS A 75 -1.91 14.17 -1.79
C LYS A 75 -1.92 12.64 -1.90
N ALA A 76 -0.79 12.02 -2.21
CA ALA A 76 -0.63 10.57 -2.23
C ALA A 76 -0.99 9.94 -0.88
N ALA A 77 -0.46 10.47 0.22
CA ALA A 77 -0.80 9.99 1.55
C ALA A 77 -2.27 10.20 1.89
N PHE A 78 -2.88 11.32 1.48
CA PHE A 78 -4.31 11.52 1.68
C PHE A 78 -5.14 10.44 0.96
N ILE A 79 -4.85 10.18 -0.32
CA ILE A 79 -5.50 9.13 -1.13
C ILE A 79 -5.30 7.75 -0.48
N ALA A 80 -4.11 7.49 0.07
CA ALA A 80 -3.80 6.25 0.77
C ALA A 80 -4.70 6.06 2.00
N LYS A 81 -4.87 7.13 2.80
CA LYS A 81 -5.70 7.08 4.01
C LYS A 81 -7.16 6.84 3.69
N ILE A 82 -7.73 7.54 2.71
CA ILE A 82 -9.14 7.36 2.34
C ILE A 82 -9.41 5.96 1.77
N THR A 83 -8.49 5.43 0.96
CA THR A 83 -8.58 4.06 0.41
C THR A 83 -8.57 3.05 1.55
N LEU A 84 -7.71 3.26 2.54
CA LEU A 84 -7.61 2.40 3.70
C LEU A 84 -8.90 2.42 4.56
N VAL A 85 -9.49 3.59 4.77
CA VAL A 85 -10.76 3.73 5.52
C VAL A 85 -11.92 3.09 4.76
N ALA A 86 -12.00 3.33 3.45
CA ALA A 86 -13.03 2.76 2.59
C ALA A 86 -12.90 1.23 2.46
N GLY A 87 -11.66 0.73 2.49
CA GLY A 87 -11.36 -0.68 2.26
C GLY A 87 -11.62 -1.16 0.83
N GLU A 88 -11.76 -0.22 -0.10
CA GLU A 88 -12.10 -0.46 -1.50
C GLU A 88 -11.07 0.22 -2.41
N THR A 89 -10.88 -0.33 -3.60
CA THR A 89 -10.03 0.26 -4.63
C THR A 89 -10.54 1.64 -5.04
N LEU A 90 -9.62 2.60 -5.16
CA LEU A 90 -9.90 3.94 -5.62
C LEU A 90 -9.13 4.24 -6.91
N ASN A 91 -9.85 4.30 -8.03
CA ASN A 91 -9.31 4.67 -9.33
C ASN A 91 -9.68 6.13 -9.67
N ILE A 92 -8.68 7.00 -9.70
CA ILE A 92 -8.80 8.43 -9.99
C ILE A 92 -8.20 8.70 -11.36
N GLU A 93 -9.05 9.03 -12.33
CA GLU A 93 -8.61 9.33 -13.70
C GLU A 93 -7.92 10.69 -13.82
N ASP A 94 -8.43 11.69 -13.09
CA ASP A 94 -7.92 13.06 -13.08
C ASP A 94 -7.99 13.67 -11.67
N LEU A 95 -6.83 13.77 -11.04
CA LEU A 95 -6.67 14.28 -9.69
C LEU A 95 -7.01 15.77 -9.57
N THR A 96 -6.92 16.54 -10.67
CA THR A 96 -7.30 17.96 -10.67
C THR A 96 -8.81 18.16 -10.52
N ARG A 97 -9.59 17.14 -10.90
CA ARG A 97 -11.06 17.11 -10.83
C ARG A 97 -11.56 16.29 -9.64
N TYR A 98 -10.66 15.73 -8.85
CA TYR A 98 -11.03 14.87 -7.73
C TYR A 98 -11.58 15.67 -6.55
N GLY A 99 -12.89 15.55 -6.31
CA GLY A 99 -13.59 16.27 -5.25
C GLY A 99 -13.36 15.73 -3.83
N GLY A 100 -12.70 14.57 -3.66
CA GLY A 100 -12.52 13.92 -2.35
C GLY A 100 -11.60 14.69 -1.39
N PHE A 101 -10.92 15.73 -1.87
CA PHE A 101 -10.12 16.65 -1.05
C PHE A 101 -10.96 17.75 -0.37
N VAL A 102 -12.17 18.02 -0.86
CA VAL A 102 -13.00 19.13 -0.37
C VAL A 102 -13.34 18.90 1.10
N GLY A 103 -13.10 19.92 1.94
CA GLY A 103 -13.36 19.86 3.38
C GLY A 103 -12.23 19.26 4.22
N HIS A 104 -11.14 18.81 3.60
CA HIS A 104 -9.94 18.33 4.30
C HIS A 104 -8.77 19.29 4.13
N HIS A 105 -7.90 19.35 5.14
CA HIS A 105 -6.64 20.10 5.05
C HIS A 105 -5.62 19.28 4.24
N VAL A 106 -5.66 19.42 2.93
CA VAL A 106 -4.76 18.73 2.00
C VAL A 106 -3.54 19.62 1.74
N PRO A 107 -2.31 19.10 1.93
CA PRO A 107 -1.09 19.84 1.66
C PRO A 107 -1.01 20.32 0.20
N GLU A 108 -0.46 21.53 -0.01
CA GLU A 108 -0.17 22.05 -1.36
C GLU A 108 0.88 21.19 -2.08
N ASP A 109 0.82 21.16 -3.42
CA ASP A 109 1.67 20.31 -4.26
C ASP A 109 3.17 20.55 -3.99
N ASN A 110 3.75 19.67 -3.19
CA ASN A 110 5.18 19.61 -2.86
C ASN A 110 6.00 18.90 -3.96
N GLY A 111 5.66 19.14 -5.23
CA GLY A 111 6.28 18.49 -6.39
C GLY A 111 5.64 17.15 -6.78
N PHE A 112 4.54 16.76 -6.12
CA PHE A 112 3.73 15.60 -6.49
C PHE A 112 2.88 15.92 -7.74
N SER A 113 3.44 15.71 -8.93
CA SER A 113 2.70 15.85 -10.20
C SER A 113 1.96 14.57 -10.52
N ALA A 114 0.81 14.35 -9.87
CA ALA A 114 -0.08 13.23 -10.18
C ALA A 114 -1.30 13.71 -10.95
N LYS A 115 -1.53 13.08 -12.11
CA LYS A 115 -2.74 13.26 -12.92
C LYS A 115 -3.70 12.09 -12.69
N SER A 116 -3.24 10.85 -12.82
CA SER A 116 -4.06 9.66 -12.54
C SER A 116 -3.46 8.86 -11.39
N VAL A 117 -4.32 8.29 -10.54
CA VAL A 117 -3.92 7.48 -9.38
C VAL A 117 -4.84 6.27 -9.27
N LEU A 118 -4.28 5.06 -9.24
CA LEU A 118 -4.98 3.85 -8.85
C LEU A 118 -4.46 3.41 -7.49
N CYS A 119 -5.30 3.39 -6.46
CA CYS A 119 -4.94 3.02 -5.10
C CYS A 119 -5.70 1.77 -4.64
N MET A 120 -4.98 0.76 -4.15
CA MET A 120 -5.55 -0.51 -3.72
C MET A 120 -5.15 -0.88 -2.28
N PRO A 121 -6.08 -1.40 -1.46
CA PRO A 121 -5.77 -1.89 -0.12
C PRO A 121 -5.03 -3.23 -0.13
N ILE A 122 -3.95 -3.33 0.64
CA ILE A 122 -3.17 -4.56 0.84
C ILE A 122 -3.75 -5.30 2.04
N HIS A 123 -4.19 -6.54 1.84
CA HIS A 123 -4.77 -7.37 2.88
C HIS A 123 -3.79 -8.44 3.36
N ASN A 124 -3.84 -8.77 4.65
CA ASN A 124 -3.23 -9.98 5.17
C ASN A 124 -4.16 -11.20 5.04
N SER A 125 -3.70 -12.38 5.50
CA SER A 125 -4.48 -13.63 5.51
C SER A 125 -5.80 -13.53 6.26
N ASP A 126 -5.87 -12.66 7.26
CA ASP A 126 -7.03 -12.44 8.11
C ASP A 126 -7.99 -11.40 7.53
N ARG A 127 -7.77 -11.00 6.26
CA ARG A 127 -8.51 -9.93 5.56
C ARG A 127 -8.46 -8.59 6.29
N THR A 128 -7.42 -8.36 7.08
CA THR A 128 -7.13 -7.06 7.67
C THR A 128 -6.26 -6.28 6.70
N ILE A 129 -6.60 -5.01 6.47
CA ILE A 129 -5.80 -4.12 5.63
C ILE A 129 -4.53 -3.76 6.41
N ILE A 130 -3.36 -4.05 5.84
CA ILE A 130 -2.05 -3.78 6.48
C ILE A 130 -1.31 -2.61 5.82
N GLY A 131 -1.83 -2.10 4.71
CA GLY A 131 -1.24 -1.03 3.94
C GLY A 131 -2.04 -0.76 2.67
N VAL A 132 -1.48 0.06 1.79
CA VAL A 132 -2.03 0.33 0.46
C VAL A 132 -0.91 0.39 -0.58
N THR A 133 -1.25 0.06 -1.82
CA THR A 133 -0.45 0.32 -3.01
C THR A 133 -1.07 1.44 -3.83
N GLN A 134 -0.23 2.16 -4.56
CA GLN A 134 -0.62 3.27 -5.43
C GLN A 134 0.18 3.21 -6.72
N LEU A 135 -0.49 3.10 -7.86
CA LEU A 135 0.08 3.46 -9.14
C LEU A 135 -0.26 4.91 -9.43
N ILE A 136 0.77 5.71 -9.70
CA ILE A 136 0.64 7.13 -10.02
C ILE A 136 1.15 7.34 -11.44
N ASN A 137 0.32 7.99 -12.26
CA ASN A 137 0.55 8.28 -13.68
C ASN A 137 0.92 7.03 -14.48
N LYS A 138 -0.05 6.50 -15.22
CA LYS A 138 0.23 5.47 -16.21
C LYS A 138 1.28 5.98 -17.20
N VAL A 139 2.25 5.14 -17.60
CA VAL A 139 3.37 5.54 -18.48
C VAL A 139 2.91 6.11 -19.82
N ASN A 140 1.73 5.69 -20.32
CA ASN A 140 1.14 6.21 -21.56
C ASN A 140 0.30 7.49 -21.36
N GLY A 141 0.20 8.01 -20.13
CA GLY A 141 -0.56 9.22 -19.78
C GLY A 141 -2.08 9.07 -19.77
N GLN A 142 -2.60 7.85 -19.97
CA GLN A 142 -4.02 7.53 -19.90
C GLN A 142 -4.46 7.23 -18.46
N PRO A 143 -5.78 7.27 -18.17
CA PRO A 143 -6.32 6.69 -16.94
C PRO A 143 -6.01 5.19 -16.80
N PHE A 144 -6.13 4.69 -15.57
CA PHE A 144 -6.01 3.26 -15.30
C PHE A 144 -7.31 2.54 -15.69
N ASP A 145 -7.19 1.39 -16.32
CA ASP A 145 -8.29 0.55 -16.76
C ASP A 145 -8.45 -0.71 -15.89
N GLU A 146 -9.51 -1.49 -16.14
CA GLU A 146 -9.80 -2.74 -15.41
C GLU A 146 -8.64 -3.75 -15.49
N ASN A 147 -7.86 -3.73 -16.57
CA ASN A 147 -6.72 -4.62 -16.71
C ASN A 147 -5.56 -4.17 -15.81
N ASP A 148 -5.32 -2.87 -15.66
CA ASP A 148 -4.36 -2.35 -14.67
C ASP A 148 -4.78 -2.70 -13.25
N GLU A 149 -6.08 -2.60 -12.94
CA GLU A 149 -6.64 -3.03 -11.66
C GLU A 149 -6.38 -4.50 -11.39
N HIS A 150 -6.67 -5.36 -12.36
CA HIS A 150 -6.43 -6.80 -12.23
C HIS A 150 -4.93 -7.12 -12.04
N ILE A 151 -4.06 -6.43 -12.77
CA ILE A 151 -2.61 -6.60 -12.64
C ILE A 151 -2.17 -6.24 -11.22
N ILE A 152 -2.60 -5.10 -10.67
CA ILE A 152 -2.23 -4.73 -9.29
C ILE A 152 -2.85 -5.66 -8.26
N GLU A 153 -4.10 -6.06 -8.41
CA GLU A 153 -4.76 -6.96 -7.46
C GLU A 153 -4.03 -8.30 -7.33
N VAL A 154 -3.66 -8.91 -8.46
CA VAL A 154 -2.87 -10.16 -8.48
C VAL A 154 -1.48 -9.91 -7.88
N SER A 155 -0.92 -8.75 -8.15
CA SER A 155 0.42 -8.39 -7.73
C SER A 155 0.54 -8.11 -6.24
N ASP A 156 -0.46 -7.47 -5.63
CA ASP A 156 -0.52 -7.20 -4.20
C ASP A 156 -0.65 -8.50 -3.41
N LYS A 157 -1.42 -9.46 -3.93
CA LYS A 157 -1.47 -10.82 -3.39
C LYS A 157 -0.08 -11.48 -3.42
N GLU A 158 0.60 -11.44 -4.56
CA GLU A 158 1.96 -11.97 -4.71
C GLU A 158 2.99 -11.24 -3.83
N PHE A 159 2.88 -9.92 -3.69
CA PHE A 159 3.72 -9.10 -2.81
C PHE A 159 3.59 -9.56 -1.36
N PHE A 160 2.36 -9.77 -0.87
CA PHE A 160 2.11 -10.29 0.47
C PHE A 160 2.64 -11.72 0.64
N PHE A 161 2.41 -12.60 -0.32
CA PHE A 161 2.98 -13.95 -0.28
C PHE A 161 4.51 -13.90 -0.23
N SER A 162 5.16 -13.03 -1.00
CA SER A 162 6.62 -12.87 -1.00
C SER A 162 7.17 -12.31 0.31
N LEU A 163 6.38 -11.57 1.10
CA LEU A 163 6.77 -11.10 2.43
C LEU A 163 6.56 -12.17 3.50
N LEU A 164 5.53 -13.01 3.42
CA LEU A 164 5.31 -14.10 4.37
C LEU A 164 6.25 -15.30 4.19
N TYR A 165 6.55 -15.67 2.94
CA TYR A 165 7.37 -16.85 2.63
C TYR A 165 8.79 -16.83 3.25
N PRO A 166 9.54 -15.72 3.30
CA PRO A 166 10.82 -15.71 3.99
C PRO A 166 10.67 -15.88 5.51
N PHE A 167 9.61 -15.35 6.15
CA PHE A 167 9.39 -15.57 7.57
C PHE A 167 8.97 -17.00 7.89
N SER A 168 8.10 -17.62 7.10
CA SER A 168 7.68 -19.01 7.34
C SER A 168 8.81 -20.00 7.12
N ILE A 169 9.66 -19.83 6.10
CA ILE A 169 10.78 -20.74 5.85
C ILE A 169 11.94 -20.48 6.83
N ILE A 170 12.27 -19.23 7.15
CA ILE A 170 13.32 -18.93 8.15
C ILE A 170 12.88 -19.38 9.55
N HIS A 171 11.62 -19.15 9.94
CA HIS A 171 11.09 -19.63 11.23
C HIS A 171 10.98 -21.16 11.28
N CYS A 172 10.58 -21.81 10.17
CA CYS A 172 10.53 -23.27 10.07
C CYS A 172 11.94 -23.90 10.07
N LEU A 173 12.92 -23.29 9.40
CA LEU A 173 14.32 -23.70 9.46
C LEU A 173 14.95 -23.43 10.83
N TYR A 174 14.64 -22.30 11.48
CA TYR A 174 15.13 -21.96 12.81
C TYR A 174 14.61 -22.94 13.88
N ASN A 175 13.31 -23.28 13.84
CA ASN A 175 12.73 -24.27 14.75
C ASN A 175 13.14 -25.71 14.41
N SER A 176 13.45 -26.02 13.15
CA SER A 176 13.99 -27.33 12.75
C SER A 176 15.49 -27.49 13.08
N LEU A 177 16.23 -26.39 13.24
CA LEU A 177 17.67 -26.39 13.55
C LEU A 177 17.99 -26.20 15.04
N SER A 178 17.01 -25.88 15.88
CA SER A 178 17.13 -25.92 17.35
C SER A 178 16.22 -26.98 17.97
N PRO A 179 16.51 -28.29 17.79
CA PRO A 179 15.88 -29.29 18.63
C PRO A 179 16.56 -29.23 20.00
N ASN A 180 15.84 -28.70 20.99
CA ASN A 180 16.13 -28.78 22.43
C ASN A 180 17.44 -28.12 22.92
N ILE A 181 17.29 -26.96 23.58
CA ILE A 181 18.06 -26.70 24.79
C ILE A 181 17.06 -26.36 25.90
N THR A 182 16.43 -27.40 26.43
CA THR A 182 15.90 -27.41 27.80
C THR A 182 16.76 -28.37 28.61
N SER A 183 17.62 -27.80 29.44
CA SER A 183 18.23 -28.38 30.65
C SER A 183 19.09 -27.29 31.28
#